data_AF-A0A2M9JA46-F1
#
_entry.id   AF-A0A2M9JA46-F1
#
_cell.length_a   1.000
_cell.length_b   1.000
_cell.length_c   1.000
_cell.angle_alpha   90.00
_cell.angle_beta   90.00
_cell.angle_gamma   90.00
#
_symmetry.space_group_name_H-M   'P 1'
#
loop_
_entity.id
_entity.type
_entity.pdbx_description
1 polymer ?
#
loop_
_entity_poly.entity_id
_entity_poly.type
_entity_poly.pdbx_seq_one_letter_code
_entity_poly.pdbx_strand_id
1 'polypeptide(L)'
;MTEGGSQPDEQAQRPQSPAPGKPRSRPRQKKQRPAVSVRLSKTEKALIESGAKAVKLSVAGFLAHAGLAAARDLTRITDVTAAIADNRAILSELFAARRALTQGGNLLNQTAKALNFGGQPTQLDDDVDRMLATRTRVDTAIELFIAALEGGSPPTQPHPARDQFDEAA
;
A
#
# COMPACT_ATOMS: atom_id res chain seq x y z
N MET A 1 32.12 45.94 -84.58
CA MET A 1 31.01 46.67 -83.95
C MET A 1 29.78 45.84 -84.20
N THR A 2 29.36 45.05 -83.21
CA THR A 2 28.15 45.27 -82.37
C THR A 2 26.88 45.26 -83.24
N GLU A 3 25.83 44.50 -82.99
CA GLU A 3 25.33 43.92 -81.74
C GLU A 3 24.12 43.03 -82.10
N GLY A 4 23.82 42.01 -81.29
CA GLY A 4 22.48 41.39 -81.24
C GLY A 4 22.21 40.22 -82.20
N GLY A 5 22.59 38.99 -81.81
CA GLY A 5 22.06 37.75 -82.40
C GLY A 5 20.52 37.70 -82.24
N SER A 6 19.73 37.35 -83.26
CA SER A 6 19.58 36.02 -83.91
C SER A 6 19.35 34.92 -82.87
N GLN A 7 18.28 34.13 -82.88
CA GLN A 7 17.08 34.02 -83.69
C GLN A 7 16.08 33.15 -82.87
N PRO A 8 14.81 33.02 -83.30
CA PRO A 8 13.74 32.28 -82.64
C PRO A 8 13.88 30.76 -82.91
N ASP A 9 13.12 29.93 -82.21
CA ASP A 9 12.16 29.03 -82.88
C ASP A 9 11.43 28.09 -81.91
N GLU A 10 10.29 27.71 -82.45
CA GLU A 10 9.09 27.12 -81.90
C GLU A 10 9.20 25.59 -81.73
N GLN A 11 8.37 25.05 -80.83
CA GLN A 11 7.95 23.64 -80.68
C GLN A 11 8.98 22.57 -80.23
N ALA A 12 8.76 22.01 -79.03
CA ALA A 12 8.57 20.56 -78.84
C ALA A 12 8.26 20.23 -77.36
N GLN A 13 7.15 19.55 -77.14
CA GLN A 13 6.76 18.98 -75.85
C GLN A 13 7.74 17.86 -75.41
N ARG A 14 8.15 17.87 -74.14
CA ARG A 14 8.53 16.65 -73.41
C ARG A 14 8.11 16.74 -71.93
N PRO A 15 7.75 15.60 -71.32
CA PRO A 15 6.93 15.53 -70.10
C PRO A 15 7.80 15.71 -68.85
N GLN A 16 7.30 16.47 -67.87
CA GLN A 16 7.92 16.52 -66.54
C GLN A 16 6.95 16.01 -65.47
N SER A 17 7.45 14.97 -64.81
CA SER A 17 6.94 14.05 -63.79
C SER A 17 5.95 14.59 -62.75
N PRO A 18 5.02 13.74 -62.24
CA PRO A 18 4.10 14.12 -61.18
C PRO A 18 4.86 14.46 -59.88
N ALA A 19 4.47 15.57 -59.26
CA ALA A 19 4.99 16.06 -57.99
C ALA A 19 5.00 14.96 -56.91
N PRO A 20 5.99 14.94 -55.99
CA PRO A 20 6.06 13.95 -54.94
C PRO A 20 4.82 14.06 -54.05
N GLY A 21 3.94 13.06 -54.18
CA GLY A 21 2.69 12.97 -53.44
C GLY A 21 2.93 12.97 -51.94
N LYS A 22 2.01 13.62 -51.21
CA LYS A 22 1.91 13.59 -49.74
C LYS A 22 2.26 12.20 -49.19
N PRO A 23 3.07 12.11 -48.11
CA PRO A 23 3.42 10.83 -47.53
C PRO A 23 2.14 10.06 -47.19
N ARG A 24 1.98 8.89 -47.82
CA ARG A 24 0.86 7.98 -47.57
C ARG A 24 0.78 7.70 -46.08
N SER A 25 -0.32 8.12 -45.47
CA SER A 25 -0.65 7.84 -44.07
C SER A 25 -0.59 6.32 -43.87
N ARG A 26 0.39 5.85 -43.09
CA ARG A 26 0.53 4.43 -42.76
C ARG A 26 -0.70 4.02 -41.94
N PRO A 27 -1.39 2.92 -42.27
CA PRO A 27 -2.52 2.43 -41.48
C PRO A 27 -2.08 2.21 -40.04
N ARG A 28 -2.60 3.02 -39.12
CA ARG A 28 -2.26 2.96 -37.70
C ARG A 28 -2.89 1.68 -37.13
N GLN A 29 -2.07 0.67 -36.81
CA GLN A 29 -2.56 -0.50 -36.07
C GLN A 29 -3.14 -0.04 -34.73
N LYS A 30 -4.39 -0.42 -34.46
CA LYS A 30 -5.24 0.11 -33.39
C LYS A 30 -4.90 -0.42 -31.98
N LYS A 31 -3.81 -1.19 -31.83
CA LYS A 31 -3.29 -1.65 -30.52
C LYS A 31 -2.06 -0.83 -30.14
N GLN A 32 -2.26 0.45 -29.83
CA GLN A 32 -1.19 1.24 -29.20
C GLN A 32 -1.11 0.87 -27.72
N ARG A 33 0.11 0.78 -27.20
CA ARG A 33 0.32 0.68 -25.75
C ARG A 33 -0.19 1.97 -25.08
N PRO A 34 -0.78 1.91 -23.88
CA PRO A 34 -1.19 3.10 -23.15
C PRO A 34 0.00 4.06 -23.02
N ALA A 35 -0.19 5.31 -23.43
CA ALA A 35 0.85 6.34 -23.39
C ALA A 35 0.43 7.45 -22.42
N VAL A 36 1.36 7.89 -21.58
CA VAL A 36 1.16 8.98 -20.62
C VAL A 36 2.19 10.06 -20.91
N SER A 37 1.74 11.32 -21.03
CA SER A 37 2.64 12.47 -21.17
C SER A 37 2.90 13.11 -19.81
N VAL A 38 4.17 13.33 -19.47
CA VAL A 38 4.58 14.01 -18.23
C VAL A 38 5.10 15.40 -18.57
N ARG A 39 4.68 16.42 -17.81
CA ARG A 39 5.22 17.78 -17.91
C ARG A 39 6.30 17.95 -16.86
N LEU A 40 7.47 18.39 -17.29
CA LEU A 40 8.65 18.57 -16.45
C LEU A 40 9.15 20.00 -16.61
N SER A 41 9.55 20.61 -15.50
CA SER A 41 10.40 21.79 -15.53
C SER A 41 11.78 21.46 -16.13
N LYS A 42 12.54 22.49 -16.50
CA LYS A 42 13.89 22.30 -17.08
C LYS A 42 14.82 21.54 -16.14
N THR A 43 14.75 21.85 -14.84
CA THR A 43 15.57 21.24 -13.79
C THR A 43 15.22 19.77 -13.60
N GLU A 44 13.93 19.45 -13.47
CA GLU A 44 13.45 18.05 -13.33
C GLU A 44 13.84 17.22 -14.56
N LYS A 45 13.67 17.78 -15.76
CA LYS A 45 14.06 17.12 -17.00
C LYS A 45 15.56 16.78 -17.02
N ALA A 46 16.43 17.72 -16.64
CA ALA A 46 17.88 17.48 -16.61
C ALA A 46 18.27 16.40 -15.59
N LEU A 47 17.64 16.39 -14.41
CA LEU A 47 17.85 15.36 -13.40
C LEU A 47 17.44 13.97 -13.90
N ILE A 48 16.25 13.86 -14.51
CA ILE A 48 15.74 12.61 -15.06
C ILE A 48 16.62 12.12 -16.22
N GLU A 49 17.09 13.02 -17.09
CA GLU A 49 18.01 12.67 -18.18
C GLU A 49 19.35 12.14 -17.66
N SER A 50 19.88 12.73 -16.60
CA SER A 50 21.09 12.24 -15.92
C SER A 50 20.88 10.83 -15.35
N GLY A 51 19.77 10.61 -14.63
CA GLY A 51 19.43 9.30 -14.07
C GLY A 51 19.21 8.24 -15.15
N ALA A 52 18.51 8.60 -16.23
CA ALA A 52 18.29 7.71 -17.37
C ALA A 52 19.61 7.30 -18.05
N LYS A 53 20.55 8.25 -18.22
CA LYS A 53 21.90 7.96 -18.74
C LYS A 53 22.68 7.02 -17.84
N ALA A 54 22.65 7.24 -16.52
CA ALA A 54 23.37 6.41 -15.55
C ALA A 54 22.92 4.93 -15.62
N VAL A 55 21.61 4.71 -15.80
CA VAL A 55 21.01 3.36 -15.89
C VAL A 55 20.90 2.85 -17.34
N LYS A 56 21.41 3.60 -18.32
CA LYS A 56 21.36 3.28 -19.76
C LYS A 56 19.93 3.02 -20.29
N LEU A 57 18.95 3.73 -19.75
CA LEU A 57 17.55 3.68 -20.19
C LEU A 57 17.20 4.93 -20.99
N SER A 58 16.16 4.82 -21.83
CA SER A 58 15.51 6.03 -22.36
C SER A 58 14.83 6.78 -21.22
N VAL A 59 14.65 8.09 -21.36
CA VAL A 59 13.95 8.93 -20.36
C VAL A 59 12.57 8.36 -20.03
N ALA A 60 11.80 7.96 -21.04
CA ALA A 60 10.49 7.34 -20.85
C ALA A 60 10.57 5.98 -20.13
N GLY A 61 11.57 5.15 -20.47
CA GLY A 61 11.81 3.87 -19.81
C GLY A 61 12.22 4.02 -18.34
N PHE A 62 13.07 5.01 -18.06
CA PHE A 62 13.49 5.35 -16.69
C PHE A 62 12.29 5.82 -15.86
N LEU A 63 11.46 6.72 -16.39
CA LEU A 63 10.24 7.18 -15.70
C LEU A 63 9.25 6.05 -15.44
N ALA A 64 9.03 5.17 -16.43
CA ALA A 64 8.17 4.00 -16.25
C ALA A 64 8.72 3.04 -15.19
N HIS A 65 10.03 2.82 -15.18
CA HIS A 65 10.68 1.96 -14.19
C HIS A 65 10.61 2.55 -12.78
N ALA A 66 10.94 3.83 -12.62
CA ALA A 66 10.86 4.53 -11.34
C ALA A 66 9.41 4.59 -10.82
N GLY A 67 8.44 4.90 -11.68
CA GLY A 67 7.03 4.91 -11.32
C GLY A 67 6.50 3.54 -10.90
N LEU A 68 6.89 2.47 -11.61
CA LEU A 68 6.53 1.09 -11.23
C LEU A 68 7.22 0.65 -9.94
N ALA A 69 8.48 1.04 -9.72
CA ALA A 69 9.20 0.76 -8.47
C ALA A 69 8.52 1.45 -7.30
N ALA A 70 8.22 2.75 -7.43
CA ALA A 70 7.51 3.51 -6.40
C ALA A 70 6.10 2.96 -6.13
N ALA A 71 5.35 2.57 -7.16
CA ALA A 71 4.03 1.96 -6.98
C ALA A 71 4.11 0.63 -6.23
N ARG A 72 5.10 -0.22 -6.55
CA ARG A 72 5.33 -1.49 -5.84
C ARG A 72 5.79 -1.28 -4.41
N ASP A 73 6.64 -0.30 -4.16
CA ASP A 73 7.08 0.03 -2.80
C ASP A 73 5.94 0.55 -1.96
N LEU A 74 5.02 1.36 -2.51
CA LEU A 74 3.82 1.79 -1.80
C LEU A 74 2.94 0.58 -1.43
N THR A 75 2.67 -0.33 -2.36
CA THR A 75 1.93 -1.57 -2.08
C THR A 75 2.64 -2.42 -1.02
N ARG A 76 3.96 -2.60 -1.14
CA ARG A 76 4.74 -3.36 -0.18
C ARG A 76 4.74 -2.71 1.20
N ILE A 77 4.84 -1.39 1.29
CA ILE A 77 4.81 -0.66 2.56
C ILE A 77 3.43 -0.79 3.18
N THR A 78 2.34 -0.63 2.42
CA THR A 78 0.98 -0.81 2.94
C THR A 78 0.79 -2.23 3.47
N ASP A 79 1.24 -3.24 2.74
CA ASP A 79 1.12 -4.65 3.13
C ASP A 79 1.96 -4.95 4.39
N VAL A 80 3.20 -4.45 4.46
CA VAL A 80 4.07 -4.60 5.64
C VAL A 80 3.49 -3.87 6.85
N THR A 81 2.93 -2.67 6.68
CA THR A 81 2.31 -1.93 7.79
C THR A 81 1.06 -2.62 8.32
N ALA A 82 0.23 -3.19 7.44
CA ALA A 82 -0.92 -4.00 7.83
C ALA A 82 -0.48 -5.24 8.61
N ALA A 83 0.51 -5.99 8.09
CA ALA A 83 1.05 -7.16 8.77
C ALA A 83 1.69 -6.83 10.14
N ILE A 84 2.37 -5.69 10.27
CA ILE A 84 2.94 -5.23 11.54
C ILE A 84 1.83 -4.83 12.53
N ALA A 85 0.77 -4.17 12.06
CA ALA A 85 -0.37 -3.81 12.90
C ALA A 85 -1.10 -5.05 13.43
N ASP A 86 -1.35 -6.04 12.57
CA ASP A 86 -1.95 -7.33 12.93
C ASP A 86 -1.10 -8.06 13.98
N ASN A 87 0.22 -8.15 13.76
CA ASN A 87 1.14 -8.75 14.73
C ASN A 87 1.15 -8.02 16.09
N ARG A 88 1.06 -6.67 16.10
CA ARG A 88 0.99 -5.91 17.35
C ARG A 88 -0.31 -6.13 18.11
N ALA A 89 -1.43 -6.29 17.42
CA ALA A 89 -2.71 -6.63 18.05
C ALA A 89 -2.64 -7.99 18.75
N ILE A 90 -2.06 -9.00 18.08
CA ILE A 90 -1.87 -10.34 18.66
C ILE A 90 -0.95 -10.30 19.89
N LEU A 91 0.19 -9.61 19.80
CA LEU A 91 1.11 -9.46 20.93
C LEU A 91 0.45 -8.73 22.11
N SER A 92 -0.37 -7.71 21.84
CA SER A 92 -1.11 -6.99 22.87
C SER A 92 -2.07 -7.91 23.62
N GLU A 93 -2.84 -8.74 22.91
CA GLU A 93 -3.78 -9.67 23.54
C GLU A 93 -3.07 -10.83 24.25
N LEU A 94 -1.91 -11.28 23.75
CA LEU A 94 -1.07 -12.23 24.48
C LEU A 94 -0.56 -11.65 25.82
N PHE A 95 -0.14 -10.38 25.84
CA PHE A 95 0.27 -9.72 27.08
C PHE A 95 -0.91 -9.49 28.04
N ALA A 96 -2.10 -9.19 27.51
CA ALA A 96 -3.32 -9.08 28.30
C ALA A 96 -3.68 -10.43 28.96
N ALA A 97 -3.66 -11.52 28.19
CA ALA A 97 -3.88 -12.88 28.69
C ALA A 97 -2.84 -13.27 29.75
N ARG A 98 -1.54 -13.01 29.52
CA ARG A 98 -0.48 -13.26 30.51
C ARG A 98 -0.72 -12.52 31.82
N ARG A 99 -1.14 -11.26 31.75
CA ARG A 99 -1.45 -10.45 32.94
C ARG A 99 -2.65 -11.03 33.68
N ALA A 100 -3.71 -11.41 32.97
CA ALA A 100 -4.90 -12.01 33.56
C ALA A 100 -4.56 -13.34 34.26
N LEU A 101 -3.75 -14.21 33.63
CA LEU A 101 -3.28 -15.45 34.24
C LEU A 101 -2.46 -15.22 35.51
N THR A 102 -1.62 -14.18 35.53
CA THR A 102 -0.84 -13.82 36.73
C THR A 102 -1.78 -13.40 37.87
N GLN A 103 -2.85 -12.66 37.56
CA GLN A 103 -3.87 -12.27 38.53
C GLN A 103 -4.68 -13.49 39.02
N GLY A 104 -5.09 -14.39 38.12
CA GLY A 104 -5.76 -15.63 38.47
C GLY A 104 -4.92 -16.53 39.37
N GLY A 105 -3.62 -16.67 39.09
CA GLY A 105 -2.69 -17.42 39.94
C GLY A 105 -2.54 -16.82 41.34
N ASN A 106 -2.46 -15.49 41.44
CA ASN A 106 -2.42 -14.79 42.73
C ASN A 106 -3.72 -15.00 43.52
N LEU A 107 -4.86 -14.99 42.84
CA LEU A 107 -6.14 -15.24 43.46
C LEU A 107 -6.26 -16.67 44.01
N LEU A 108 -5.86 -17.67 43.23
CA LEU A 108 -5.82 -19.07 43.67
C LEU A 108 -4.93 -19.23 44.91
N ASN A 109 -3.79 -18.53 44.93
CA ASN A 109 -2.89 -18.56 46.09
C ASN A 109 -3.53 -17.92 47.34
N GLN A 110 -4.30 -16.84 47.16
CA GLN A 110 -5.00 -16.16 48.27
C GLN A 110 -6.14 -17.01 48.84
N THR A 111 -6.96 -17.61 47.97
CA THR A 111 -8.05 -18.51 48.38
C THR A 111 -7.52 -19.75 49.10
N ALA A 112 -6.46 -20.38 48.58
CA ALA A 112 -5.77 -21.48 49.25
C ALA A 112 -5.25 -21.07 50.63
N LYS A 113 -4.66 -19.88 50.76
CA LYS A 113 -4.18 -19.36 52.03
C LYS A 113 -5.32 -19.15 53.04
N ALA A 114 -6.43 -18.54 52.62
CA ALA A 114 -7.60 -18.32 53.49
C ALA A 114 -8.15 -19.65 54.04
N LEU A 115 -8.29 -20.65 53.17
CA LEU A 115 -8.75 -21.99 53.55
C LEU A 115 -7.77 -22.70 54.50
N ASN A 116 -6.47 -22.62 54.23
CA ASN A 116 -5.43 -23.24 55.07
C ASN A 116 -5.38 -22.68 56.50
N PHE A 117 -5.82 -21.44 56.71
CA PHE A 117 -5.93 -20.83 58.04
C PHE A 117 -7.33 -20.99 58.65
N GLY A 118 -8.19 -21.85 58.08
CA GLY A 118 -9.55 -22.12 58.57
C GLY A 118 -10.54 -20.96 58.34
N GLY A 119 -10.18 -19.97 57.52
CA GLY A 119 -11.05 -18.86 57.14
C GLY A 119 -11.91 -19.18 55.92
N GLN A 120 -13.02 -18.46 55.76
CA GLN A 120 -13.77 -18.43 54.50
C GLN A 120 -13.22 -17.31 53.59
N PRO A 121 -13.08 -17.55 52.27
CA PRO A 121 -12.79 -16.48 51.32
C PRO A 121 -13.92 -15.44 51.35
N THR A 122 -13.61 -14.23 51.77
CA THR A 122 -14.60 -13.17 52.01
C THR A 122 -15.26 -12.64 50.72
N GLN A 123 -14.66 -12.87 49.55
CA GLN A 123 -15.09 -12.33 48.26
C GLN A 123 -15.19 -13.42 47.17
N LEU A 124 -15.69 -14.61 47.54
CA LEU A 124 -15.71 -15.77 46.64
C LEU A 124 -16.39 -15.50 45.28
N ASP A 125 -17.47 -14.71 45.27
CA ASP A 125 -18.18 -14.34 44.03
C ASP A 125 -17.34 -13.40 43.14
N ASP A 126 -16.72 -12.36 43.73
CA ASP A 126 -15.79 -11.46 42.99
C ASP A 126 -14.59 -12.23 42.42
N ASP A 127 -14.16 -13.25 43.14
CA ASP A 127 -13.05 -14.12 42.78
C ASP A 127 -13.43 -15.03 41.60
N VAL A 128 -14.65 -15.56 41.57
CA VAL A 128 -15.20 -16.28 40.43
C VAL A 128 -15.29 -15.37 39.20
N ASP A 129 -15.78 -14.14 39.35
CA ASP A 129 -15.88 -13.17 38.25
C ASP A 129 -14.51 -12.83 37.65
N ARG A 130 -13.49 -12.63 38.50
CA ARG A 130 -12.10 -12.41 38.05
C ARG A 130 -11.53 -13.62 37.31
N MET A 131 -11.88 -14.83 37.73
CA MET A 131 -11.45 -16.06 37.07
C MET A 131 -12.12 -16.21 35.69
N LEU A 132 -13.41 -15.91 35.59
CA LEU A 132 -14.12 -15.90 34.31
C LEU A 132 -13.54 -14.85 33.34
N ALA A 133 -13.25 -13.64 33.83
CA ALA A 133 -12.56 -12.62 33.05
C ALA A 133 -11.17 -13.09 32.57
N THR A 134 -10.44 -13.82 33.42
CA THR A 134 -9.15 -14.40 33.07
C THR A 134 -9.27 -15.44 31.95
N ARG A 135 -10.24 -16.35 32.06
CA ARG A 135 -10.53 -17.34 31.03
C ARG A 135 -10.87 -16.68 29.69
N THR A 136 -11.81 -15.74 29.69
CA THR A 136 -12.22 -15.03 28.46
C THR A 136 -11.03 -14.38 27.76
N ARG A 137 -10.10 -13.78 28.52
CA ARG A 137 -8.90 -13.16 27.94
C ARG A 137 -7.95 -14.16 27.30
N VAL A 138 -7.81 -15.34 27.89
CA VAL A 138 -7.01 -16.42 27.30
C VAL A 138 -7.66 -16.94 26.03
N ASP A 139 -8.98 -17.17 26.06
CA ASP A 139 -9.73 -17.64 24.90
C ASP A 139 -9.64 -16.64 23.73
N THR A 140 -9.81 -15.33 23.98
CA THR A 140 -9.63 -14.29 22.95
C THR A 140 -8.22 -14.30 22.35
N ALA A 141 -7.18 -14.46 23.16
CA ALA A 141 -5.81 -14.50 22.66
C ALA A 141 -5.53 -15.75 21.80
N ILE A 142 -6.12 -16.89 22.15
CA ILE A 142 -6.03 -18.13 21.37
C ILE A 142 -6.71 -17.96 20.00
N GLU A 143 -7.93 -17.42 19.98
CA GLU A 143 -8.68 -17.18 18.73
C GLU A 143 -7.91 -16.23 17.79
N LEU A 144 -7.35 -15.15 18.33
CA LEU A 144 -6.54 -14.21 17.52
C LEU A 144 -5.25 -14.85 17.01
N PHE A 145 -4.63 -15.74 17.79
CA PHE A 145 -3.44 -16.47 17.35
C PHE A 145 -3.76 -17.49 16.25
N ILE A 146 -4.88 -18.21 16.37
CA ILE A 146 -5.35 -19.15 15.33
C ILE A 146 -5.65 -18.40 14.04
N ALA A 147 -6.41 -17.30 14.11
CA ALA A 147 -6.71 -16.46 12.94
C ALA A 147 -5.45 -15.96 12.23
N ALA A 148 -4.42 -15.61 12.99
CA ALA A 148 -3.13 -15.18 12.46
C ALA A 148 -2.36 -16.30 11.74
N LEU A 149 -2.44 -17.54 12.23
CA LEU A 149 -1.84 -18.71 11.58
C LEU A 149 -2.53 -19.07 10.26
N GLU A 150 -3.83 -18.79 10.15
CA GLU A 150 -4.63 -19.04 8.94
C GLU A 150 -4.49 -17.93 7.87
N GLY A 151 -3.74 -16.86 8.16
CA GLY A 151 -3.58 -15.71 7.26
C GLY A 151 -4.81 -14.80 7.21
N GLY A 152 -5.73 -14.92 8.17
CA GLY A 152 -6.92 -14.09 8.30
C GLY A 152 -6.60 -12.80 9.06
N SER A 153 -6.85 -11.65 8.43
CA SER A 153 -6.87 -10.37 9.14
C SER A 153 -7.92 -10.46 10.26
N PRO A 154 -7.58 -10.10 11.52
CA PRO A 154 -8.45 -10.32 12.66
C PRO A 154 -9.76 -9.52 12.49
N PRO A 155 -10.90 -10.04 12.98
CA PRO A 155 -12.14 -9.30 12.91
C PRO A 155 -11.99 -7.96 13.63
N THR A 156 -12.16 -6.86 12.90
CA THR A 156 -12.20 -5.51 13.43
C THR A 156 -13.21 -5.47 14.57
N GLN A 157 -12.71 -5.40 15.81
CA GLN A 157 -13.57 -5.23 16.96
C GLN A 157 -14.34 -3.91 16.81
N PRO A 158 -15.68 -3.88 16.98
CA PRO A 158 -16.43 -2.65 16.96
C PRO A 158 -15.95 -1.77 18.12
N HIS A 159 -15.43 -0.60 17.78
CA HIS A 159 -15.11 0.45 18.73
C HIS A 159 -16.39 0.75 19.53
N PRO A 160 -16.41 0.65 20.87
CA PRO A 160 -17.59 1.05 21.62
C PRO A 160 -17.83 2.53 21.34
N ALA A 161 -19.06 2.84 20.91
CA ALA A 161 -19.53 4.20 20.77
C ALA A 161 -19.25 4.92 22.08
N ARG A 162 -18.43 5.97 22.01
CA ARG A 162 -18.32 6.94 23.09
C ARG A 162 -19.66 7.67 23.12
N ASP A 163 -20.59 7.14 23.91
CA ASP A 163 -21.73 7.92 24.35
C ASP A 163 -21.18 9.14 25.08
N GLN A 164 -21.59 10.27 24.53
CA GLN A 164 -21.21 11.60 24.94
C GLN A 164 -21.77 11.82 26.34
N PHE A 165 -20.88 12.11 27.28
CA PHE A 165 -21.23 12.83 28.48
C PHE A 165 -21.83 14.17 28.06
N ASP A 166 -23.13 14.32 28.20
CA ASP A 166 -23.75 15.64 28.33
C ASP A 166 -25.02 15.52 29.18
N GLU A 167 -24.85 15.49 30.51
CA GLU A 167 -25.90 15.95 31.41
C GLU A 167 -25.29 16.46 32.73
N ALA A 168 -25.81 17.61 33.16
CA ALA A 168 -25.64 18.30 34.44
C ALA A 168 -24.51 19.35 34.57
N ALA A 169 -24.82 20.56 34.11
CA ALA A 169 -24.79 21.76 34.96
C ALA A 169 -25.87 22.77 34.52
#